data_AF-A0A449H7J5-F1
#
_entry.id   AF-A0A449H7J5-F1
#
_cell.length_a   1.000
_cell.length_b   1.000
_cell.length_c   1.000
_cell.angle_alpha   90.00
_cell.angle_beta   90.00
_cell.angle_gamma   90.00
#
_symmetry.space_group_name_H-M   'P 1'
#
loop_
_entity.id
_entity.type
_entity.pdbx_description
1 polymer ?
#
loop_
_entity_poly.entity_id
_entity_poly.type
_entity_poly.pdbx_seq_one_letter_code
_entity_poly.pdbx_strand_id
1 'polypeptide(L)'
;MDKLYERFEITRPPYIADGHWACVSAEADRLWRSLEAKDASQALGDMKCLVESIAKIVLDIDGTPAAATDDFQKVVGDAHKRLANQPGHELVNTSPFGDMATQASKVVRNLAEIRNNYGGGHGRFTVPDLDDEMLHMALDGGLMWVRWALRRIGYFTIGRPTQLIEALVGPQSQNFTKLPPNSLKDRLIAANLRSLESRHQRSIGVAVGQRAAMETFMVHIDGVAACGDSSDLTVWPEGYRIGLVLGLWVSPHGVVTICSRWIRDAIKVLDPVPDCSAELTDLIDEVLNSAIDLTDKETASDVRAVHQELVKWIPTRPASETAAWEKLATHIAPDPFAF
;
A
#
# COMPACT_ATOMS: atom_id res chain seq x y z
N MET A 1 20.21 27.81 15.46
CA MET A 1 18.76 27.55 15.45
C MET A 1 18.19 28.17 16.71
N ASP A 2 17.14 28.96 16.56
CA ASP A 2 16.45 29.57 17.70
C ASP A 2 15.56 28.51 18.36
N LYS A 3 15.74 28.25 19.66
CA LYS A 3 15.07 27.15 20.39
C LYS A 3 13.55 27.30 20.47
N LEU A 4 13.02 28.48 20.15
CA LEU A 4 11.62 28.85 20.34
C LEU A 4 10.64 28.01 19.49
N TYR A 5 11.14 27.47 18.37
CA TYR A 5 10.30 26.86 17.34
C TYR A 5 10.58 25.36 17.11
N GLU A 6 11.48 24.73 17.87
CA GLU A 6 11.65 23.25 17.89
C GLU A 6 10.31 22.54 18.14
N ARG A 7 9.40 23.18 18.91
CA ARG A 7 8.05 22.66 19.15
C ARG A 7 7.17 22.58 17.90
N PHE A 8 7.54 23.19 16.77
CA PHE A 8 6.84 23.10 15.49
C PHE A 8 7.43 22.05 14.54
N GLU A 9 8.46 21.31 14.96
CA GLU A 9 8.99 20.22 14.17
C GLU A 9 7.97 19.09 13.97
N ILE A 10 7.98 18.54 12.76
CA ILE A 10 7.17 17.42 12.33
C ILE A 10 8.08 16.30 11.83
N THR A 11 7.73 15.06 12.18
CA THR A 11 8.53 13.89 11.81
C THR A 11 7.95 13.23 10.57
N ARG A 12 8.83 12.82 9.65
CA ARG A 12 8.43 12.04 8.47
C ARG A 12 7.85 10.70 8.91
N PRO A 13 6.60 10.37 8.55
CA PRO A 13 6.06 9.05 8.82
C PRO A 13 6.70 7.99 7.93
N PRO A 14 6.77 6.73 8.39
CA PRO A 14 7.29 5.65 7.56
C PRO A 14 6.40 5.44 6.32
N TYR A 15 6.98 4.92 5.24
CA TYR A 15 6.26 4.50 4.01
C TYR A 15 5.50 5.58 3.24
N ILE A 16 5.61 6.86 3.61
CA ILE A 16 5.14 7.96 2.76
C ILE A 16 6.08 8.13 1.56
N ALA A 17 5.52 8.29 0.36
CA ALA A 17 6.30 8.53 -0.85
C ALA A 17 7.11 9.84 -0.75
N ASP A 18 8.28 9.90 -1.39
CA ASP A 18 9.15 11.07 -1.35
C ASP A 18 8.47 12.33 -1.88
N GLY A 19 7.69 12.21 -2.95
CA GLY A 19 6.93 13.34 -3.51
C GLY A 19 5.91 13.92 -2.53
N HIS A 20 5.15 13.07 -1.84
CA HIS A 20 4.21 13.51 -0.81
C HIS A 20 4.94 14.15 0.37
N TRP A 21 6.06 13.58 0.81
CA TRP A 21 6.85 14.18 1.90
C TRP A 21 7.43 15.54 1.51
N ALA A 22 7.91 15.69 0.27
CA ALA A 22 8.42 16.97 -0.22
C ALA A 22 7.35 18.08 -0.16
N CYS A 23 6.09 17.77 -0.46
CA CYS A 23 4.98 18.71 -0.29
C CYS A 23 4.76 19.10 1.18
N VAL A 24 4.84 18.14 2.11
CA VAL A 24 4.71 18.42 3.55
C VAL A 24 5.86 19.29 4.05
N SER A 25 7.10 18.95 3.68
CA SER A 25 8.29 19.72 4.04
C SER A 25 8.22 21.15 3.50
N ALA A 26 7.80 21.34 2.24
CA ALA A 26 7.69 22.67 1.65
C ALA A 26 6.68 23.58 2.38
N GLU A 27 5.55 23.05 2.86
CA GLU A 27 4.58 23.82 3.66
C GLU A 27 5.09 24.07 5.09
N ALA A 28 5.81 23.12 5.69
CA ALA A 28 6.45 23.32 6.98
C ALA A 28 7.53 24.42 6.91
N ASP A 29 8.34 24.44 5.84
CA ASP A 29 9.36 25.46 5.59
C ASP A 29 8.74 26.86 5.36
N ARG A 30 7.55 26.94 4.77
CA ARG A 30 6.80 28.19 4.65
C ARG A 30 6.38 28.72 6.02
N LEU A 31 5.76 27.86 6.83
CA LEU A 31 5.37 28.20 8.19
C LEU A 31 6.58 28.70 9.00
N TRP A 32 7.71 28.01 8.90
CA TRP A 32 8.95 28.41 9.56
C TRP A 32 9.41 29.81 9.16
N ARG A 33 9.44 30.12 7.86
CA ARG A 33 9.81 31.45 7.38
C ARG A 33 8.89 32.54 7.90
N SER A 34 7.59 32.27 8.00
CA SER A 34 6.62 33.24 8.55
C SER A 34 6.81 33.47 10.04
N LEU A 35 7.15 32.43 10.80
CA LEU A 35 7.49 32.54 12.22
C LEU A 35 8.82 33.29 12.46
N GLU A 36 9.83 33.05 11.63
CA GLU A 36 11.10 33.80 11.66
C GLU A 36 10.90 35.27 11.32
N ALA A 37 10.03 35.56 10.34
CA ALA A 37 9.65 36.91 9.97
C ALA A 37 8.73 37.62 11.00
N LYS A 38 8.27 36.91 12.03
CA LYS A 38 7.26 37.37 13.01
C LYS A 38 5.96 37.84 12.35
N ASP A 39 5.59 37.22 11.23
CA ASP A 39 4.34 37.49 10.52
C ASP A 39 3.25 36.53 11.02
N ALA A 40 2.57 36.94 12.10
CA ALA A 40 1.53 36.15 12.73
C ALA A 40 0.36 35.84 11.77
N SER A 41 -0.02 36.82 10.93
CA SER A 41 -1.09 36.68 9.95
C SER A 41 -0.74 35.64 8.87
N GLN A 42 0.50 35.65 8.39
CA GLN A 42 0.97 34.67 7.41
C GLN A 42 1.19 33.30 8.04
N ALA A 43 1.70 33.22 9.28
CA ALA A 43 1.87 31.95 10.00
C ALA A 43 0.53 31.19 10.16
N LEU A 44 -0.58 31.88 10.42
CA LEU A 44 -1.93 31.27 10.42
C LEU A 44 -2.30 30.71 9.04
N GLY A 45 -1.97 31.43 7.98
CA GLY A 45 -2.17 31.00 6.60
C GLY A 45 -1.37 29.73 6.27
N ASP A 46 -0.09 29.72 6.63
CA ASP A 46 0.81 28.60 6.35
C ASP A 46 0.44 27.35 7.18
N MET A 47 -0.02 27.51 8.42
CA MET A 47 -0.54 26.39 9.21
C MET A 47 -1.78 25.76 8.55
N LYS A 48 -2.70 26.57 8.02
CA LYS A 48 -3.82 26.06 7.23
C LYS A 48 -3.33 25.29 5.99
N CYS A 49 -2.36 25.85 5.26
CA CYS A 49 -1.77 25.19 4.08
C CYS A 49 -1.12 23.85 4.42
N LEU A 50 -0.40 23.76 5.54
CA LEU A 50 0.20 22.52 6.03
C LEU A 50 -0.87 21.45 6.35
N VAL A 51 -1.91 21.83 7.09
CA VAL A 51 -3.06 20.95 7.40
C VAL A 51 -3.73 20.48 6.12
N GLU A 52 -3.97 21.38 5.17
CA GLU A 52 -4.63 21.10 3.89
C GLU A 52 -3.78 20.17 3.01
N SER A 53 -2.47 20.40 2.92
CA SER A 53 -1.53 19.56 2.18
C SER A 53 -1.55 18.11 2.68
N ILE A 54 -1.48 17.93 4.01
CA ILE A 54 -1.57 16.60 4.64
C ILE A 54 -2.92 15.95 4.37
N ALA A 55 -4.03 16.69 4.47
CA ALA A 55 -5.36 16.17 4.21
C ALA A 55 -5.53 15.73 2.74
N LYS A 56 -5.02 16.51 1.78
CA LYS A 56 -5.02 16.16 0.36
C LYS A 56 -4.18 14.92 0.06
N ILE A 57 -3.02 14.79 0.69
CA ILE A 57 -2.19 13.58 0.60
C ILE A 57 -2.94 12.34 1.10
N VAL A 58 -3.67 12.44 2.22
CA VAL A 58 -4.50 11.33 2.72
C VAL A 58 -5.53 10.91 1.68
N LEU A 59 -6.24 11.88 1.10
CA LEU A 59 -7.29 11.60 0.12
C LEU A 59 -6.73 11.05 -1.21
N ASP A 60 -5.55 11.52 -1.63
CA ASP A 60 -4.82 10.97 -2.76
C ASP A 60 -4.38 9.52 -2.51
N ILE A 61 -3.82 9.23 -1.33
CA ILE A 61 -3.46 7.87 -0.91
C ILE A 61 -4.69 6.94 -0.87
N ASP A 62 -5.86 7.47 -0.48
CA ASP A 62 -7.12 6.72 -0.47
C ASP A 62 -7.69 6.46 -1.88
N GLY A 63 -7.13 7.09 -2.92
CA GLY A 63 -7.60 7.00 -4.30
C GLY A 63 -8.77 7.93 -4.62
N THR A 64 -9.08 8.88 -3.74
CA THR A 64 -10.15 9.90 -3.92
C THR A 64 -9.57 11.30 -3.79
N PRO A 65 -8.67 11.73 -4.70
CA PRO A 65 -7.97 13.01 -4.57
C PRO A 65 -8.97 14.18 -4.50
N ALA A 66 -8.69 15.14 -3.62
CA ALA A 66 -9.53 16.34 -3.48
C ALA A 66 -9.47 17.21 -4.74
N ALA A 67 -10.60 17.78 -5.13
CA ALA A 67 -10.67 18.76 -6.20
C ALA A 67 -10.07 20.10 -5.73
N ALA A 68 -9.57 20.91 -6.67
CA ALA A 68 -9.03 22.23 -6.38
C ALA A 68 -10.07 23.19 -5.74
N THR A 69 -11.36 22.92 -5.98
CA THR A 69 -12.50 23.70 -5.48
C THR A 69 -13.13 23.12 -4.21
N ASP A 70 -12.61 22.00 -3.69
CA ASP A 70 -13.19 21.41 -2.47
C ASP A 70 -12.94 22.31 -1.27
N ASP A 71 -13.97 22.41 -0.42
CA ASP A 71 -13.91 23.20 0.81
C ASP A 71 -12.92 22.59 1.82
N PHE A 72 -12.15 23.46 2.48
CA PHE A 72 -11.13 23.06 3.46
C PHE A 72 -11.70 22.18 4.59
N GLN A 73 -12.87 22.54 5.15
CA GLN A 73 -13.46 21.79 6.25
C GLN A 73 -13.87 20.39 5.82
N LYS A 74 -14.41 20.27 4.61
CA LYS A 74 -14.76 18.98 3.98
C LYS A 74 -13.50 18.13 3.75
N VAL A 75 -12.47 18.68 3.12
CA VAL A 75 -11.19 17.98 2.83
C VAL A 75 -10.57 17.43 4.12
N VAL A 76 -10.45 18.26 5.16
CA VAL A 76 -9.88 17.83 6.46
C VAL A 76 -10.78 16.83 7.16
N GLY A 77 -12.11 17.02 7.09
CA GLY A 77 -13.08 16.10 7.70
C GLY A 77 -13.05 14.71 7.08
N ASP A 78 -12.99 14.63 5.75
CA ASP A 78 -12.94 13.36 5.04
C ASP A 78 -11.59 12.66 5.26
N ALA A 79 -10.47 13.39 5.17
CA ALA A 79 -9.16 12.84 5.50
C ALA A 79 -9.10 12.28 6.93
N HIS A 80 -9.62 13.02 7.92
CA HIS A 80 -9.68 12.54 9.30
C HIS A 80 -10.50 11.25 9.44
N LYS A 81 -11.69 11.17 8.81
CA LYS A 81 -12.50 9.94 8.82
C LYS A 81 -11.74 8.76 8.25
N ARG A 82 -11.01 8.94 7.13
CA ARG A 82 -10.19 7.87 6.54
C ARG A 82 -9.10 7.40 7.49
N LEU A 83 -8.42 8.33 8.17
CA LEU A 83 -7.37 8.00 9.14
C LEU A 83 -7.91 7.37 10.44
N ALA A 84 -9.10 7.78 10.88
CA ALA A 84 -9.74 7.26 12.09
C ALA A 84 -10.30 5.84 11.88
N ASN A 85 -10.86 5.55 10.71
CA ASN A 85 -11.53 4.28 10.40
C ASN A 85 -10.61 3.21 9.79
N GLN A 86 -9.29 3.37 9.88
CA GLN A 86 -8.35 2.39 9.33
C GLN A 86 -8.47 1.02 10.05
N PRO A 87 -8.56 -0.09 9.31
CA PRO A 87 -8.49 -1.44 9.88
C PRO A 87 -7.12 -1.74 10.51
N GLY A 88 -7.07 -2.68 11.46
CA GLY A 88 -5.82 -3.34 11.90
C GLY A 88 -4.97 -2.60 12.94
N HIS A 89 -5.28 -1.35 13.30
CA HIS A 89 -4.63 -0.62 14.40
C HIS A 89 -5.67 0.03 15.29
N GLU A 90 -6.24 -0.79 16.18
CA GLU A 90 -7.41 -0.54 17.06
C GLU A 90 -7.30 0.63 18.05
N LEU A 91 -6.28 1.49 17.97
CA LEU A 91 -6.08 2.51 19.01
C LEU A 91 -7.04 3.71 18.90
N VAL A 92 -7.61 3.91 17.71
CA VAL A 92 -8.29 5.14 17.31
C VAL A 92 -9.71 5.32 17.86
N ASN A 93 -10.66 4.70 17.16
CA ASN A 93 -11.99 5.28 16.94
C ASN A 93 -12.98 5.11 18.09
N THR A 94 -12.75 4.17 19.00
CA THR A 94 -13.67 3.83 20.11
C THR A 94 -13.07 4.06 21.48
N SER A 95 -11.92 4.74 21.57
CA SER A 95 -11.24 5.04 22.83
C SER A 95 -11.33 6.55 23.15
N PRO A 96 -11.07 6.96 24.41
CA PRO A 96 -10.90 8.39 24.73
C PRO A 96 -9.83 9.10 23.88
N PHE A 97 -8.86 8.37 23.35
CA PHE A 97 -7.88 8.91 22.41
C PHE A 97 -8.50 9.23 21.03
N GLY A 98 -9.56 8.52 20.65
CA GLY A 98 -10.40 8.81 19.48
C GLY A 98 -11.17 10.09 19.60
N ASP A 99 -11.73 10.32 20.78
CA ASP A 99 -12.38 11.59 21.08
C ASP A 99 -11.37 12.73 20.98
N MET A 100 -10.16 12.59 21.53
CA MET A 100 -9.10 13.59 21.41
C MET A 100 -8.75 13.89 19.95
N ALA A 101 -8.60 12.87 19.10
CA ALA A 101 -8.32 13.05 17.68
C ALA A 101 -9.49 13.76 16.95
N THR A 102 -10.72 13.42 17.30
CA THR A 102 -11.93 14.05 16.76
C THR A 102 -12.02 15.52 17.15
N GLN A 103 -11.68 15.85 18.41
CA GLN A 103 -11.61 17.24 18.87
C GLN A 103 -10.49 18.00 18.16
N ALA A 104 -9.31 17.39 17.98
CA ALA A 104 -8.23 17.99 17.19
C ALA A 104 -8.71 18.33 15.77
N SER A 105 -9.44 17.43 15.11
CA SER A 105 -10.03 17.67 13.79
C SER A 105 -11.02 18.85 13.78
N LYS A 106 -11.85 18.99 14.83
CA LYS A 106 -12.75 20.14 14.97
C LYS A 106 -11.97 21.44 15.12
N VAL A 107 -10.94 21.46 15.98
CA VAL A 107 -10.08 22.64 16.19
C VAL A 107 -9.44 23.08 14.87
N VAL A 108 -8.84 22.16 14.09
CA VAL A 108 -8.18 22.55 12.84
C VAL A 108 -9.14 22.98 11.73
N ARG A 109 -10.38 22.48 11.71
CA ARG A 109 -11.40 22.96 10.75
C ARG A 109 -11.81 24.41 10.99
N ASN A 110 -11.59 24.93 12.20
CA ASN A 110 -11.80 26.35 12.50
C ASN A 110 -10.68 27.24 11.93
N LEU A 111 -9.53 26.68 11.52
CA LEU A 111 -8.43 27.47 10.95
C LEU A 111 -8.82 28.23 9.69
N ALA A 112 -9.77 27.72 8.89
CA ALA A 112 -10.28 28.47 7.75
C ALA A 112 -10.94 29.79 8.17
N GLU A 113 -11.79 29.75 9.19
CA GLU A 113 -12.46 30.92 9.75
C GLU A 113 -11.45 31.85 10.45
N ILE A 114 -10.57 31.30 11.28
CA ILE A 114 -9.51 32.06 11.97
C ILE A 114 -8.62 32.78 10.93
N ARG A 115 -8.20 32.10 9.86
CA ARG A 115 -7.42 32.72 8.77
C ARG A 115 -8.23 33.80 8.05
N ASN A 116 -9.51 33.56 7.80
CA ASN A 116 -10.36 34.55 7.12
C ASN A 116 -10.59 35.80 7.96
N ASN A 117 -10.58 35.70 9.29
CA ASN A 117 -10.76 36.82 10.20
C ASN A 117 -9.44 37.53 10.57
N TYR A 118 -8.35 36.77 10.72
CA TYR A 118 -7.07 37.26 11.29
C TYR A 118 -5.82 37.02 10.42
N GLY A 119 -5.91 36.22 9.36
CA GLY A 119 -4.75 35.85 8.53
C GLY A 119 -4.52 36.73 7.30
N GLY A 120 -3.38 36.50 6.64
CA GLY A 120 -2.98 37.15 5.38
C GLY A 120 -3.72 36.56 4.17
N GLY A 121 -4.67 37.30 3.60
CA GLY A 121 -5.44 36.84 2.44
C GLY A 121 -6.20 37.97 1.74
N HIS A 122 -6.11 38.01 0.41
CA HIS A 122 -6.83 38.93 -0.50
C HIS A 122 -6.57 40.43 -0.31
N GLY A 123 -5.55 40.80 0.48
CA GLY A 123 -5.29 42.20 0.84
C GLY A 123 -6.36 42.70 1.80
N ARG A 124 -5.95 43.19 2.97
CA ARG A 124 -6.87 43.77 3.95
C ARG A 124 -6.77 45.28 3.93
N PHE A 125 -7.90 45.93 4.19
CA PHE A 125 -7.95 47.37 4.42
C PHE A 125 -7.50 47.76 5.84
N THR A 126 -7.41 46.78 6.77
CA THR A 126 -6.87 46.96 8.13
C THR A 126 -5.99 45.78 8.54
N VAL A 127 -4.98 46.04 9.37
CA VAL A 127 -4.20 44.98 10.04
C VAL A 127 -5.08 44.38 11.14
N PRO A 128 -5.30 43.04 11.16
CA PRO A 128 -6.03 42.40 12.24
C PRO A 128 -5.27 42.51 13.55
N ASP A 129 -6.00 42.76 14.64
CA ASP A 129 -5.46 42.67 15.99
C ASP A 129 -5.39 41.19 16.38
N LEU A 130 -4.18 40.64 16.42
CA LEU A 130 -3.92 39.23 16.67
C LEU A 130 -2.89 39.12 17.80
N ASP A 131 -3.39 38.78 18.99
CA ASP A 131 -2.55 38.56 20.16
C ASP A 131 -1.67 37.31 20.02
N ASP A 132 -0.52 37.34 20.68
CA ASP A 132 0.45 36.23 20.70
C ASP A 132 -0.18 34.92 21.23
N GLU A 133 -1.07 35.03 22.24
CA GLU A 133 -1.83 33.91 22.77
C GLU A 133 -2.75 33.28 21.71
N MET A 134 -3.43 34.10 20.90
CA MET A 134 -4.33 33.62 19.85
C MET A 134 -3.55 32.89 18.75
N LEU A 135 -2.39 33.44 18.35
CA LEU A 135 -1.50 32.79 17.40
C LEU A 135 -1.04 31.43 17.93
N HIS A 136 -0.49 31.39 19.14
CA HIS A 136 0.01 30.15 19.73
C HIS A 136 -1.09 29.09 19.88
N MET A 137 -2.29 29.47 20.32
CA MET A 137 -3.42 28.56 20.43
C MET A 137 -3.81 27.95 19.07
N ALA A 138 -3.85 28.76 18.01
CA ALA A 138 -4.15 28.28 16.67
C ALA A 138 -3.08 27.33 16.13
N LEU A 139 -1.80 27.67 16.34
CA LEU A 139 -0.69 26.84 15.88
C LEU A 139 -0.59 25.52 16.64
N ASP A 140 -0.75 25.53 17.97
CA ASP A 140 -0.72 24.32 18.79
C ASP A 140 -1.90 23.39 18.45
N GLY A 141 -3.09 23.96 18.20
CA GLY A 141 -4.26 23.23 17.69
C GLY A 141 -4.01 22.59 16.32
N GLY A 142 -3.41 23.36 15.40
CA GLY A 142 -2.95 22.89 14.09
C GLY A 142 -2.00 21.70 14.18
N LEU A 143 -0.92 21.86 14.94
CA LEU A 143 0.11 20.85 15.15
C LEU A 143 -0.43 19.58 15.79
N MET A 144 -1.37 19.67 16.72
CA MET A 144 -1.95 18.51 17.38
C MET A 144 -2.56 17.55 16.35
N TRP A 145 -3.36 18.07 15.42
CA TRP A 145 -3.92 17.26 14.34
C TRP A 145 -2.86 16.83 13.32
N VAL A 146 -1.94 17.73 12.91
CA VAL A 146 -0.86 17.41 11.96
C VAL A 146 -0.03 16.22 12.44
N ARG A 147 0.41 16.25 13.70
CA ARG A 147 1.24 15.18 14.29
C ARG A 147 0.47 13.88 14.43
N TRP A 148 -0.80 13.95 14.81
CA TRP A 148 -1.66 12.77 14.84
C TRP A 148 -1.85 12.19 13.44
N ALA A 149 -2.15 13.04 12.45
CA ALA A 149 -2.40 12.64 11.07
C ALA A 149 -1.15 12.01 10.44
N LEU A 150 0.03 12.63 10.58
CA LEU A 150 1.28 12.07 10.07
C LEU A 150 1.58 10.70 10.68
N ARG A 151 1.46 10.53 12.00
CA ARG A 151 1.64 9.21 12.63
C ARG A 151 0.67 8.17 12.05
N ARG A 152 -0.57 8.56 11.75
CA ARG A 152 -1.57 7.68 11.14
C ARG A 152 -1.35 7.45 9.65
N ILE A 153 -0.76 8.40 8.92
CA ILE A 153 -0.43 8.23 7.50
C ILE A 153 0.56 7.10 7.30
N GLY A 154 1.54 6.92 8.19
CA GLY A 154 2.49 5.81 8.06
C GLY A 154 1.82 4.43 8.11
N TYR A 155 0.80 4.28 8.97
CA TYR A 155 -0.05 3.08 8.97
C TYR A 155 -1.07 3.08 7.83
N PHE A 156 -1.47 4.26 7.34
CA PHE A 156 -2.41 4.36 6.23
C PHE A 156 -1.80 3.88 4.92
N THR A 157 -0.53 4.23 4.66
CA THR A 157 0.16 3.89 3.41
C THR A 157 0.57 2.43 3.36
N ILE A 158 0.88 1.83 4.51
CA ILE A 158 1.44 0.47 4.59
C ILE A 158 0.53 -0.60 3.97
N GLY A 159 -0.79 -0.44 4.06
CA GLY A 159 -1.78 -1.40 3.55
C GLY A 159 -2.41 -1.03 2.20
N ARG A 160 -2.04 0.09 1.58
CA ARG A 160 -2.80 0.56 0.41
C ARG A 160 -2.34 -0.15 -0.86
N PRO A 161 -3.27 -0.68 -1.69
CA PRO A 161 -2.91 -1.50 -2.84
C PRO A 161 -1.88 -0.85 -3.77
N THR A 162 -2.10 0.41 -4.16
CA THR A 162 -1.22 1.13 -5.09
C THR A 162 0.19 1.29 -4.52
N GLN A 163 0.32 1.70 -3.25
CA GLN A 163 1.60 1.94 -2.59
C GLN A 163 2.33 0.63 -2.30
N LEU A 164 1.60 -0.44 -1.97
CA LEU A 164 2.15 -1.77 -1.78
C LEU A 164 2.69 -2.34 -3.10
N ILE A 165 1.92 -2.22 -4.18
CA ILE A 165 2.33 -2.66 -5.52
C ILE A 165 3.56 -1.87 -5.99
N GLU A 166 3.54 -0.54 -5.87
CA GLU A 166 4.68 0.32 -6.23
C GLU A 166 5.94 -0.04 -5.43
N ALA A 167 5.80 -0.36 -4.14
CA ALA A 167 6.92 -0.80 -3.32
C ALA A 167 7.46 -2.18 -3.73
N LEU A 168 6.65 -3.06 -4.30
CA LEU A 168 7.05 -4.42 -4.71
C LEU A 168 7.71 -4.44 -6.10
N VAL A 169 7.06 -3.81 -7.08
CA VAL A 169 7.41 -3.93 -8.51
C VAL A 169 7.51 -2.58 -9.25
N GLY A 170 7.25 -1.46 -8.59
CA GLY A 170 7.30 -0.13 -9.21
C GLY A 170 8.72 0.41 -9.42
N PRO A 171 8.87 1.53 -10.16
CA PRO A 171 10.14 2.24 -10.34
C PRO A 171 10.89 2.54 -9.04
N GLN A 172 10.17 2.74 -7.94
CA GLN A 172 10.72 2.98 -6.60
C GLN A 172 10.68 1.72 -5.71
N SER A 173 10.77 0.52 -6.30
CA SER A 173 10.64 -0.73 -5.56
C SER A 173 11.65 -0.80 -4.41
N GLN A 174 11.14 -1.16 -3.23
CA GLN A 174 11.93 -1.18 -2.01
C GLN A 174 12.79 -2.44 -1.95
N ASN A 175 13.98 -2.32 -1.37
CA ASN A 175 14.82 -3.47 -1.12
C ASN A 175 14.34 -4.19 0.16
N PHE A 176 13.42 -5.14 -0.02
CA PHE A 176 12.84 -5.93 1.07
C PHE A 176 13.88 -6.72 1.88
N THR A 177 15.08 -6.95 1.34
CA THR A 177 16.20 -7.57 2.08
C THR A 177 16.77 -6.67 3.19
N LYS A 178 16.52 -5.35 3.13
CA LYS A 178 16.95 -4.37 4.14
C LYS A 178 15.82 -3.95 5.09
N LEU A 179 14.60 -4.45 4.90
CA LEU A 179 13.48 -4.13 5.77
C LEU A 179 13.49 -5.04 7.01
N PRO A 180 12.86 -4.60 8.12
CA PRO A 180 12.65 -5.47 9.27
C PRO A 180 11.96 -6.78 8.87
N PRO A 181 12.25 -7.90 9.56
CA PRO A 181 11.50 -9.14 9.40
C PRO A 181 9.99 -8.90 9.53
N ASN A 182 9.17 -9.64 8.77
CA ASN A 182 7.71 -9.49 8.68
C ASN A 182 7.20 -8.18 8.05
N SER A 183 8.05 -7.34 7.44
CA SER A 183 7.58 -6.08 6.86
C SER A 183 6.53 -6.27 5.76
N LEU A 184 6.58 -7.36 4.99
CA LEU A 184 5.52 -7.66 4.02
C LEU A 184 4.27 -8.22 4.71
N LYS A 185 4.44 -9.14 5.66
CA LYS A 185 3.32 -9.67 6.45
C LYS A 185 2.49 -8.55 7.08
N ASP A 186 3.13 -7.59 7.73
CA ASP A 186 2.44 -6.45 8.37
C ASP A 186 1.69 -5.58 7.34
N ARG A 187 2.27 -5.40 6.14
CA ARG A 187 1.61 -4.69 5.02
C ARG A 187 0.40 -5.43 4.51
N LEU A 188 0.47 -6.76 4.37
CA LEU A 188 -0.65 -7.59 3.89
C LEU A 188 -1.78 -7.62 4.92
N ILE A 189 -1.46 -7.68 6.22
CA ILE A 189 -2.45 -7.54 7.31
C ILE A 189 -3.13 -6.17 7.24
N ALA A 190 -2.34 -5.10 7.14
CA ALA A 190 -2.87 -3.74 7.03
C ALA A 190 -3.70 -3.52 5.76
N ALA A 191 -3.38 -4.22 4.67
CA ALA A 191 -4.15 -4.17 3.43
C ALA A 191 -5.53 -4.81 3.55
N ASN A 192 -5.75 -5.64 4.58
CA ASN A 192 -7.02 -6.32 4.84
C ASN A 192 -7.61 -6.91 3.55
N LEU A 193 -6.87 -7.84 2.94
CA LEU A 193 -7.13 -8.38 1.60
C LEU A 193 -8.60 -8.74 1.39
N ARG A 194 -9.24 -9.35 2.40
CA ARG A 194 -10.67 -9.72 2.39
C ARG A 194 -11.62 -8.57 2.07
N SER A 195 -11.32 -7.37 2.55
CA SER A 195 -12.17 -6.19 2.37
C SER A 195 -11.97 -5.48 1.03
N LEU A 196 -10.90 -5.82 0.30
CA LEU A 196 -10.60 -5.23 -0.99
C LEU A 196 -11.47 -5.84 -2.10
N GLU A 197 -11.76 -5.05 -3.13
CA GLU A 197 -12.33 -5.57 -4.36
C GLU A 197 -11.40 -6.62 -5.01
N SER A 198 -11.97 -7.63 -5.66
CA SER A 198 -11.21 -8.76 -6.24
C SER A 198 -10.10 -8.32 -7.19
N ARG A 199 -10.28 -7.22 -7.94
CA ARG A 199 -9.24 -6.64 -8.80
C ARG A 199 -7.99 -6.22 -8.01
N HIS A 200 -8.17 -5.60 -6.84
CA HIS A 200 -7.06 -5.13 -6.01
C HIS A 200 -6.38 -6.28 -5.28
N GLN A 201 -7.15 -7.27 -4.81
CA GLN A 201 -6.59 -8.51 -4.28
C GLN A 201 -5.67 -9.16 -5.31
N ARG A 202 -6.14 -9.27 -6.57
CA ARG A 202 -5.38 -9.83 -7.69
C ARG A 202 -4.13 -9.02 -8.01
N SER A 203 -4.23 -7.71 -8.15
CA SER A 203 -3.08 -6.86 -8.45
C SER A 203 -2.00 -6.94 -7.36
N ILE A 204 -2.38 -7.02 -6.08
CA ILE A 204 -1.41 -7.24 -4.98
C ILE A 204 -0.79 -8.63 -5.10
N GLY A 205 -1.58 -9.67 -5.36
CA GLY A 205 -1.09 -11.04 -5.58
C GLY A 205 -0.05 -11.10 -6.70
N VAL A 206 -0.34 -10.49 -7.85
CA VAL A 206 0.60 -10.40 -8.98
C VAL A 206 1.90 -9.73 -8.57
N ALA A 207 1.84 -8.57 -7.91
CA ALA A 207 3.03 -7.86 -7.48
C ALA A 207 3.88 -8.65 -6.48
N VAL A 208 3.25 -9.37 -5.54
CA VAL A 208 3.95 -10.25 -4.59
C VAL A 208 4.58 -11.42 -5.31
N GLY A 209 3.86 -12.09 -6.21
CA GLY A 209 4.37 -13.21 -7.00
C GLY A 209 5.58 -12.80 -7.85
N GLN A 210 5.47 -11.68 -8.57
CA GLN A 210 6.56 -11.14 -9.39
C GLN A 210 7.78 -10.83 -8.56
N ARG A 211 7.60 -10.19 -7.40
CA ARG A 211 8.73 -9.87 -6.53
C ARG A 211 9.36 -11.11 -5.88
N ALA A 212 8.56 -12.13 -5.56
CA ALA A 212 9.06 -13.42 -5.09
C ALA A 212 9.87 -14.13 -6.19
N ALA A 213 9.40 -14.09 -7.45
CA ALA A 213 10.10 -14.66 -8.60
C ALA A 213 11.44 -13.96 -8.90
N MET A 214 11.59 -12.69 -8.52
CA MET A 214 12.88 -11.96 -8.53
C MET A 214 13.79 -12.32 -7.34
N GLU A 215 13.68 -13.56 -6.83
CA GLU A 215 14.49 -14.15 -5.75
C GLU A 215 14.50 -13.37 -4.43
N THR A 216 13.45 -12.60 -4.15
CA THR A 216 13.32 -11.93 -2.85
C THR A 216 12.76 -12.90 -1.82
N PHE A 217 13.65 -13.67 -1.17
CA PHE A 217 13.31 -14.76 -0.22
C PHE A 217 12.26 -14.37 0.85
N MET A 218 12.37 -13.17 1.44
CA MET A 218 11.41 -12.70 2.45
C MET A 218 10.00 -12.49 1.89
N VAL A 219 9.89 -12.06 0.62
CA VAL A 219 8.59 -11.88 -0.04
C VAL A 219 7.94 -13.22 -0.34
N HIS A 220 8.73 -14.23 -0.70
CA HIS A 220 8.26 -15.60 -0.86
C HIS A 220 7.72 -16.16 0.45
N ILE A 221 8.46 -16.04 1.56
CA ILE A 221 8.01 -16.51 2.88
C ILE A 221 6.70 -15.83 3.30
N ASP A 222 6.69 -14.49 3.33
CA ASP A 222 5.59 -13.72 3.91
C ASP A 222 4.32 -13.72 3.05
N GLY A 223 4.45 -13.91 1.72
CA GLY A 223 3.35 -13.76 0.78
C GLY A 223 2.95 -15.05 0.06
N VAL A 224 3.92 -15.88 -0.36
CA VAL A 224 3.65 -17.10 -1.15
C VAL A 224 3.51 -18.30 -0.23
N ALA A 225 4.53 -18.62 0.57
CA ALA A 225 4.54 -19.79 1.45
C ALA A 225 3.46 -19.66 2.53
N ALA A 226 3.37 -18.51 3.21
CA ALA A 226 2.33 -18.27 4.21
C ALA A 226 0.90 -18.38 3.65
N CYS A 227 0.70 -18.09 2.36
CA CYS A 227 -0.57 -18.28 1.66
C CYS A 227 -0.83 -19.75 1.29
N GLY A 228 0.19 -20.45 0.79
CA GLY A 228 0.12 -21.88 0.46
C GLY A 228 -0.04 -22.80 1.67
N ASP A 229 0.43 -22.40 2.84
CA ASP A 229 0.32 -23.18 4.09
C ASP A 229 -1.04 -23.00 4.80
N SER A 230 -1.93 -22.16 4.26
CA SER A 230 -3.26 -21.91 4.80
C SER A 230 -4.33 -22.20 3.76
N SER A 231 -5.45 -22.81 4.16
CA SER A 231 -6.65 -22.99 3.32
C SER A 231 -7.74 -21.94 3.57
N ASP A 232 -7.49 -20.98 4.46
CA ASP A 232 -8.48 -19.97 4.86
C ASP A 232 -8.62 -18.86 3.80
N LEU A 233 -9.69 -18.93 3.02
CA LEU A 233 -10.04 -17.91 2.00
C LEU A 233 -10.47 -16.56 2.60
N THR A 234 -10.72 -16.48 3.91
CA THR A 234 -11.00 -15.22 4.59
C THR A 234 -9.74 -14.44 4.93
N VAL A 235 -8.60 -15.12 5.07
CA VAL A 235 -7.28 -14.51 5.27
C VAL A 235 -6.58 -14.30 3.93
N TRP A 236 -6.67 -15.30 3.04
CA TRP A 236 -6.06 -15.30 1.71
C TRP A 236 -7.12 -15.51 0.63
N PRO A 237 -7.79 -14.43 0.19
CA PRO A 237 -8.87 -14.50 -0.79
C PRO A 237 -8.43 -15.08 -2.14
N GLU A 238 -9.39 -15.65 -2.87
CA GLU A 238 -9.21 -16.23 -4.20
C GLU A 238 -8.49 -15.29 -5.16
N GLY A 239 -8.89 -14.01 -5.19
CA GLY A 239 -8.28 -13.01 -6.06
C GLY A 239 -6.76 -12.87 -5.83
N TYR A 240 -6.33 -12.88 -4.57
CA TYR A 240 -4.92 -12.81 -4.21
C TYR A 240 -4.16 -14.09 -4.60
N ARG A 241 -4.74 -15.27 -4.35
CA ARG A 241 -4.15 -16.57 -4.71
C ARG A 241 -3.93 -16.73 -6.22
N ILE A 242 -4.93 -16.40 -7.02
CA ILE A 242 -4.84 -16.40 -8.49
C ILE A 242 -3.77 -15.40 -8.94
N GLY A 243 -3.77 -14.20 -8.34
CA GLY A 243 -2.76 -13.18 -8.61
C GLY A 243 -1.33 -13.65 -8.32
N LEU A 244 -1.09 -14.35 -7.20
CA LEU A 244 0.23 -14.88 -6.85
C LEU A 244 0.78 -15.80 -7.94
N VAL A 245 -0.03 -16.74 -8.43
CA VAL A 245 0.40 -17.68 -9.48
C VAL A 245 0.71 -16.96 -10.77
N LEU A 246 -0.16 -16.04 -11.20
CA LEU A 246 0.09 -15.18 -12.37
C LEU A 246 1.44 -14.45 -12.24
N GLY A 247 1.70 -13.85 -11.07
CA GLY A 247 2.93 -13.09 -10.84
C GLY A 247 4.19 -13.95 -10.72
N LEU A 248 4.08 -15.17 -10.18
CA LEU A 248 5.21 -16.10 -10.11
C LEU A 248 5.65 -16.59 -11.50
N TRP A 249 4.69 -16.73 -12.41
CA TRP A 249 4.92 -17.31 -13.72
C TRP A 249 5.17 -16.27 -14.81
N VAL A 250 4.76 -15.01 -14.60
CA VAL A 250 4.96 -13.92 -15.56
C VAL A 250 5.52 -12.69 -14.86
N SER A 251 6.72 -12.28 -15.28
CA SER A 251 7.39 -11.07 -14.81
C SER A 251 6.63 -9.78 -15.17
N PRO A 252 6.97 -8.62 -14.57
CA PRO A 252 6.35 -7.34 -14.93
C PRO A 252 6.49 -6.93 -16.41
N HIS A 253 7.43 -7.54 -17.14
CA HIS A 253 7.69 -7.27 -18.56
C HIS A 253 7.04 -8.29 -19.51
N GLY A 254 6.19 -9.19 -19.01
CA GLY A 254 5.55 -10.24 -19.83
C GLY A 254 6.47 -11.42 -20.17
N VAL A 255 7.66 -11.49 -19.56
CA VAL A 255 8.54 -12.66 -19.73
C VAL A 255 8.09 -13.75 -18.78
N VAL A 256 7.91 -14.96 -19.29
CA VAL A 256 7.56 -16.14 -18.49
C VAL A 256 8.74 -16.57 -17.60
N THR A 257 8.47 -16.81 -16.32
CA THR A 257 9.44 -17.08 -15.24
C THR A 257 9.22 -18.43 -14.55
N ILE A 258 8.33 -19.28 -15.08
CA ILE A 258 7.97 -20.57 -14.49
C ILE A 258 9.19 -21.47 -14.23
N CYS A 259 9.17 -22.18 -13.10
CA CYS A 259 10.12 -23.24 -12.74
C CYS A 259 9.48 -24.26 -11.82
N SER A 260 10.16 -25.37 -11.52
CA SER A 260 9.65 -26.47 -10.69
C SER A 260 9.23 -26.00 -9.30
N ARG A 261 9.94 -25.04 -8.69
CA ARG A 261 9.53 -24.44 -7.41
C ARG A 261 8.19 -23.71 -7.53
N TRP A 262 8.01 -22.87 -8.55
CA TRP A 262 6.80 -22.07 -8.72
C TRP A 262 5.58 -22.91 -9.09
N ILE A 263 5.77 -24.06 -9.76
CA ILE A 263 4.68 -25.01 -10.00
C ILE A 263 4.23 -25.64 -8.67
N ARG A 264 5.15 -26.05 -7.79
CA ARG A 264 4.81 -26.57 -6.46
C ARG A 264 4.08 -25.54 -5.60
N ASP A 265 4.53 -24.28 -5.64
CA ASP A 265 3.84 -23.21 -4.92
C ASP A 265 2.44 -22.96 -5.50
N ALA A 266 2.28 -22.99 -6.83
CA ALA A 266 0.97 -22.84 -7.47
C ALA A 266 -0.02 -23.94 -7.04
N ILE A 267 0.44 -25.20 -6.96
CA ILE A 267 -0.37 -26.32 -6.46
C ILE A 267 -0.93 -25.99 -5.06
N LYS A 268 -0.07 -25.58 -4.12
CA LYS A 268 -0.48 -25.26 -2.75
C LYS A 268 -1.38 -24.02 -2.67
N VAL A 269 -1.03 -22.97 -3.42
CA VAL A 269 -1.74 -21.70 -3.39
C VAL A 269 -3.14 -21.82 -3.98
N LEU A 270 -3.30 -22.62 -5.04
CA LEU A 270 -4.58 -22.80 -5.72
C LEU A 270 -5.44 -23.92 -5.15
N ASP A 271 -4.89 -24.86 -4.38
CA ASP A 271 -5.65 -25.98 -3.80
C ASP A 271 -6.98 -25.55 -3.13
N PRO A 272 -7.01 -24.46 -2.32
CA PRO A 272 -8.25 -24.00 -1.68
C PRO A 272 -9.20 -23.21 -2.61
N VAL A 273 -8.77 -22.84 -3.82
CA VAL A 273 -9.56 -22.02 -4.76
C VAL A 273 -10.58 -22.92 -5.47
N PRO A 274 -11.90 -22.61 -5.41
CA PRO A 274 -12.94 -23.48 -5.96
C PRO A 274 -12.92 -23.64 -7.48
N ASP A 275 -12.57 -22.60 -8.22
CA ASP A 275 -12.43 -22.61 -9.70
C ASP A 275 -11.61 -21.39 -10.14
N CYS A 276 -10.62 -21.59 -10.99
CA CYS A 276 -9.85 -20.52 -11.64
C CYS A 276 -9.66 -20.75 -13.14
N SER A 277 -10.55 -21.51 -13.79
CA SER A 277 -10.37 -21.93 -15.19
C SER A 277 -10.25 -20.76 -16.18
N ALA A 278 -10.93 -19.64 -15.92
CA ALA A 278 -10.93 -18.46 -16.79
C ALA A 278 -9.53 -17.83 -16.89
N GLU A 279 -8.88 -17.57 -15.75
CA GLU A 279 -7.53 -17.00 -15.72
C GLU A 279 -6.43 -18.02 -16.03
N LEU A 280 -6.65 -19.29 -15.66
CA LEU A 280 -5.66 -20.35 -15.82
C LEU A 280 -5.39 -20.66 -17.30
N THR A 281 -6.43 -20.67 -18.13
CA THR A 281 -6.31 -21.02 -19.54
C THR A 281 -5.37 -20.05 -20.26
N ASP A 282 -5.60 -18.75 -20.09
CA ASP A 282 -4.78 -17.70 -20.69
C ASP A 282 -3.32 -17.77 -20.22
N LEU A 283 -3.12 -17.99 -18.91
CA LEU A 283 -1.77 -18.11 -18.32
C LEU A 283 -1.01 -19.31 -18.89
N ILE A 284 -1.65 -20.47 -18.99
CA ILE A 284 -1.01 -21.67 -19.52
C ILE A 284 -0.71 -21.50 -20.99
N ASP A 285 -1.62 -20.94 -21.78
CA ASP A 285 -1.37 -20.69 -23.20
C ASP A 285 -0.18 -19.70 -23.38
N GLU A 286 -0.03 -18.70 -22.50
CA GLU A 286 1.16 -17.82 -22.48
C GLU A 286 2.46 -18.59 -22.17
N VAL A 287 2.45 -19.50 -21.19
CA VAL A 287 3.59 -20.37 -20.87
C VAL A 287 3.97 -21.24 -22.07
N LEU A 288 3.00 -21.89 -22.72
CA LEU A 288 3.25 -22.75 -23.88
C LEU A 288 3.86 -21.98 -25.06
N ASN A 289 3.38 -20.74 -25.29
CA ASN A 289 3.88 -19.88 -26.37
C ASN A 289 5.29 -19.33 -26.11
N SER A 290 5.74 -19.29 -24.85
CA SER A 290 7.07 -18.79 -24.49
C SER A 290 8.23 -19.71 -24.88
N ALA A 291 7.93 -20.96 -25.28
CA ALA A 291 8.90 -22.00 -25.63
C ALA A 291 9.98 -22.26 -24.55
N ILE A 292 9.68 -21.99 -23.28
CA ILE A 292 10.58 -22.30 -22.17
C ILE A 292 10.66 -23.81 -21.97
N ASP A 293 11.89 -24.33 -21.97
CA ASP A 293 12.23 -25.66 -21.48
C ASP A 293 12.74 -25.54 -20.03
N LEU A 294 12.09 -26.25 -19.11
CA LEU A 294 12.49 -26.24 -17.70
C LEU A 294 13.82 -26.97 -17.49
N THR A 295 14.15 -27.94 -18.34
CA THR A 295 15.37 -28.74 -18.22
C THR A 295 16.63 -27.95 -18.56
N ASP A 296 16.52 -26.80 -19.24
CA ASP A 296 17.63 -25.87 -19.48
C ASP A 296 18.15 -25.22 -18.18
N LYS A 297 17.31 -25.14 -17.15
CA LYS A 297 17.59 -24.42 -15.90
C LYS A 297 17.54 -25.30 -14.65
N GLU A 298 16.94 -26.48 -14.75
CA GLU A 298 16.68 -27.38 -13.62
C GLU A 298 17.13 -28.81 -13.92
N THR A 299 17.36 -29.61 -12.88
CA THR A 299 17.77 -31.00 -13.09
C THR A 299 16.61 -31.82 -13.64
N ALA A 300 16.89 -32.79 -14.53
CA ALA A 300 15.88 -33.71 -15.04
C ALA A 300 15.15 -34.48 -13.92
N SER A 301 15.81 -34.69 -12.77
CA SER A 301 15.19 -35.28 -11.58
C SER A 301 14.14 -34.38 -10.95
N ASP A 302 14.42 -33.06 -10.86
CA ASP A 302 13.47 -32.09 -10.28
C ASP A 302 12.26 -31.90 -11.19
N VAL A 303 12.48 -31.80 -12.51
CA VAL A 303 11.40 -31.70 -13.50
C VAL A 303 10.51 -32.96 -13.47
N ARG A 304 11.11 -34.16 -13.39
CA ARG A 304 10.37 -35.42 -13.19
C ARG A 304 9.52 -35.40 -11.93
N ALA A 305 10.08 -34.94 -10.82
CA ALA A 305 9.39 -34.91 -9.53
C ALA A 305 8.17 -33.96 -9.58
N VAL A 306 8.35 -32.74 -10.08
CA VAL A 306 7.24 -31.77 -10.14
C VAL A 306 6.16 -32.21 -11.14
N HIS A 307 6.53 -32.82 -12.28
CA HIS A 307 5.57 -33.40 -13.21
C HIS A 307 4.70 -34.49 -12.53
N GLN A 308 5.31 -35.39 -11.76
CA GLN A 308 4.56 -36.42 -11.03
C GLN A 308 3.65 -35.83 -9.95
N GLU A 309 4.08 -34.79 -9.25
CA GLU A 309 3.25 -34.07 -8.28
C GLU A 309 2.04 -33.42 -8.96
N LEU A 310 2.27 -32.73 -10.10
CA LEU A 310 1.22 -32.09 -10.88
C LEU A 310 0.18 -33.11 -11.38
N VAL A 311 0.62 -34.20 -12.02
CA VAL A 311 -0.28 -35.25 -12.54
C VAL A 311 -1.14 -35.89 -11.44
N LYS A 312 -0.61 -36.03 -10.21
CA LYS A 312 -1.37 -36.54 -9.06
C LYS A 312 -2.37 -35.55 -8.51
N TRP A 313 -2.11 -34.25 -8.67
CA TRP A 313 -2.97 -33.18 -8.17
C TRP A 313 -4.10 -32.83 -9.15
N ILE A 314 -3.90 -32.94 -10.46
CA ILE A 314 -4.93 -32.65 -11.47
C ILE A 314 -6.31 -33.27 -11.16
N PRO A 315 -6.42 -34.55 -10.76
CA PRO A 315 -7.72 -35.16 -10.46
C PRO A 315 -8.45 -34.58 -9.25
N THR A 316 -7.77 -33.83 -8.38
CA THR A 316 -8.39 -33.16 -7.21
C THR A 316 -8.94 -31.79 -7.57
N ARG A 317 -8.68 -31.29 -8.78
CA ARG A 317 -9.13 -29.99 -9.27
C ARG A 317 -10.48 -30.04 -9.97
N PRO A 318 -11.18 -28.90 -10.08
CA PRO A 318 -12.41 -28.79 -10.86
C PRO A 318 -12.24 -29.29 -12.29
N ALA A 319 -13.26 -29.96 -12.81
CA ALA A 319 -13.25 -30.48 -14.19
C ALA A 319 -13.08 -29.37 -15.25
N SER A 320 -13.47 -28.13 -14.93
CA SER A 320 -13.26 -26.95 -15.77
C SER A 320 -11.78 -26.61 -15.98
N GLU A 321 -10.89 -27.00 -15.06
CA GLU A 321 -9.46 -26.69 -15.11
C GLU A 321 -8.62 -27.82 -15.72
N THR A 322 -9.13 -29.05 -15.73
CA THR A 322 -8.37 -30.26 -16.08
C THR A 322 -7.63 -30.14 -17.40
N ALA A 323 -8.30 -29.67 -18.46
CA ALA A 323 -7.70 -29.55 -19.79
C ALA A 323 -6.51 -28.57 -19.81
N ALA A 324 -6.61 -27.47 -19.05
CA ALA A 324 -5.54 -26.48 -18.93
C ALA A 324 -4.32 -27.12 -18.23
N TRP A 325 -4.53 -27.76 -17.08
CA TRP A 325 -3.45 -28.40 -16.35
C TRP A 325 -2.79 -29.58 -17.10
N GLU A 326 -3.56 -30.37 -17.85
CA GLU A 326 -3.04 -31.45 -18.67
C GLU A 326 -2.13 -30.94 -19.80
N LYS A 327 -2.46 -29.79 -20.41
CA LYS A 327 -1.55 -29.13 -21.37
C LYS A 327 -0.23 -28.78 -20.71
N LEU A 328 -0.25 -28.16 -19.53
CA LEU A 328 0.96 -27.81 -18.81
C LEU A 328 1.78 -29.06 -18.44
N ALA A 329 1.13 -30.10 -17.91
CA ALA A 329 1.79 -31.35 -17.55
C ALA A 329 2.48 -31.99 -18.76
N THR A 330 1.82 -31.97 -19.93
CA THR A 330 2.39 -32.46 -21.18
C THR A 330 3.61 -31.64 -21.61
N HIS A 331 3.55 -30.31 -21.48
CA HIS A 331 4.64 -29.40 -21.84
C HIS A 331 5.89 -29.57 -20.99
N ILE A 332 5.72 -29.81 -19.69
CA ILE A 332 6.84 -30.03 -18.76
C ILE A 332 7.24 -31.50 -18.63
N ALA A 333 6.65 -32.38 -19.45
CA ALA A 333 6.90 -33.80 -19.36
C ALA A 333 8.40 -34.08 -19.61
N PRO A 334 9.06 -34.84 -18.73
CA PRO A 334 10.48 -35.17 -18.86
C PRO A 334 10.71 -35.99 -20.13
N ASP A 335 11.80 -35.74 -20.86
CA ASP A 335 12.18 -36.56 -22.02
C ASP A 335 12.34 -38.02 -21.55
N PRO A 336 11.57 -38.97 -22.14
CA PRO A 336 11.68 -40.39 -21.80
C PRO A 336 13.09 -40.98 -22.04
N PHE A 337 13.97 -40.27 -22.74
CA PHE A 337 15.33 -40.70 -23.06
C PHE A 337 16.45 -39.90 -22.36
N ALA A 338 16.11 -38.91 -21.54
CA ALA A 338 17.09 -38.16 -20.73
C ALA A 338 17.46 -38.95 -19.46
N PHE A 339 18.59 -39.66 -19.52
CA PHE A 339 19.19 -40.40 -18.40
C PHE A 339 20.32 -39.62 -17.74
#